data_AF-A0A3L6TQS4-F1
#
_entry.id   AF-A0A3L6TQS4-F1
#
_cell.length_a   1.000
_cell.length_b   1.000
_cell.length_c   1.000
_cell.angle_alpha   90.00
_cell.angle_beta   90.00
_cell.angle_gamma   90.00
#
_symmetry.space_group_name_H-M   'P 1'
#
loop_
_entity.id
_entity.type
_entity.pdbx_description
1 polymer ?
#
loop_
_entity_poly.entity_id
_entity_poly.type
_entity_poly.pdbx_seq_one_letter_code
_entity_poly.pdbx_strand_id
1 'polypeptide(L)'
;MPLAACTAGGAAATWTPPFCTVVAADTSDFCYLSCPRCELALPDGAVSCFACGGGEPAPARVYRLLLSLATHDRVVPVVLFDRAARTLMGCPADDLASFFAAHPGSARAAAEALRGEMCRVVLRAPARNKRSAGAADERLRAVSVVPLRDGFRPVVDALRTLYPRS
;
A
#
# COMPACT_ATOMS: atom_id res chain seq x y z
N MET A 1 -15.64 -31.50 0.73
CA MET A 1 -14.48 -32.15 0.07
C MET A 1 -13.25 -31.85 0.90
N PRO A 2 -12.46 -32.86 1.31
CA PRO A 2 -11.42 -32.66 2.30
C PRO A 2 -10.17 -32.03 1.69
N LEU A 3 -9.51 -31.21 2.52
CA LEU A 3 -8.23 -30.55 2.28
C LEU A 3 -7.11 -31.58 2.17
N ALA A 4 -6.33 -31.52 1.08
CA ALA A 4 -5.12 -32.31 0.91
C ALA A 4 -3.87 -31.54 1.38
N ALA A 5 -2.95 -32.30 1.92
CA ALA A 5 -1.87 -31.90 2.83
C ALA A 5 -0.67 -31.21 2.18
N CYS A 6 0.13 -30.63 3.08
CA CYS A 6 1.34 -29.84 2.89
C CYS A 6 2.43 -30.50 2.03
N THR A 7 3.06 -29.71 1.15
CA THR A 7 4.43 -29.95 0.69
C THR A 7 5.28 -28.73 1.02
N ALA A 8 6.31 -28.95 1.83
CA ALA A 8 7.30 -27.97 2.23
C ALA A 8 8.26 -27.65 1.07
N GLY A 9 8.29 -26.37 0.69
CA GLY A 9 9.21 -25.77 -0.27
C GLY A 9 8.94 -24.28 -0.26
N GLY A 10 9.74 -23.50 0.48
CA GLY A 10 9.42 -22.16 0.96
C GLY A 10 9.38 -21.06 -0.11
N ALA A 11 8.46 -21.16 -1.07
CA ALA A 11 7.95 -20.02 -1.80
C ALA A 11 6.75 -19.45 -1.03
N ALA A 12 6.74 -18.14 -0.77
CA ALA A 12 5.59 -17.49 -0.14
C ALA A 12 4.33 -17.77 -0.98
N ALA A 13 3.32 -18.41 -0.37
CA ALA A 13 2.10 -18.77 -1.07
C ALA A 13 1.45 -17.52 -1.68
N THR A 14 1.15 -17.59 -2.98
CA THR A 14 0.49 -16.53 -3.73
C THR A 14 -0.99 -16.88 -3.89
N TRP A 15 -1.88 -15.95 -3.60
CA TRP A 15 -3.33 -16.10 -3.68
C TRP A 15 -3.92 -14.94 -4.47
N THR A 16 -4.86 -15.22 -5.36
CA THR A 16 -5.49 -14.20 -6.23
C THR A 16 -7.00 -14.42 -6.17
N PRO A 17 -7.76 -13.61 -5.40
CA PRO A 17 -9.22 -13.68 -5.46
C PRO A 17 -9.70 -13.29 -6.88
N PRO A 18 -10.82 -13.85 -7.36
CA PRO A 18 -11.35 -13.52 -8.70
C PRO A 18 -11.58 -12.02 -8.90
N PHE A 19 -12.15 -11.38 -7.89
CA PHE A 19 -12.31 -9.94 -7.73
C PHE A 19 -12.52 -9.62 -6.24
N CYS A 20 -12.28 -8.37 -5.87
CA CYS A 20 -12.53 -7.87 -4.52
C CYS A 20 -12.98 -6.41 -4.56
N THR A 21 -13.59 -5.94 -3.48
CA THR A 21 -13.98 -4.54 -3.30
C THR A 21 -13.21 -3.94 -2.13
N VAL A 22 -12.66 -2.74 -2.30
CA VAL A 22 -12.07 -1.98 -1.19
C VAL A 22 -13.20 -1.50 -0.28
N VAL A 23 -13.24 -1.97 0.96
CA VAL A 23 -14.28 -1.56 1.93
C VAL A 23 -13.80 -0.53 2.94
N ALA A 24 -12.48 -0.45 3.14
CA ALA A 24 -11.84 0.59 3.95
C ALA A 24 -10.38 0.76 3.53
N ALA A 25 -9.85 1.96 3.74
CA ALA A 25 -8.45 2.31 3.58
C ALA A 25 -7.98 3.08 4.81
N ASP A 26 -6.78 2.76 5.31
CA ASP A 26 -6.12 3.55 6.34
C ASP A 26 -5.08 4.46 5.69
N THR A 27 -5.37 5.77 5.76
CA THR A 27 -4.53 6.83 5.19
C THR A 27 -3.76 7.60 6.27
N SER A 28 -3.78 7.15 7.53
CA SER A 28 -3.10 7.84 8.64
C SER A 28 -1.59 7.57 8.65
N ASP A 29 -1.19 6.34 8.31
CA ASP A 29 0.20 5.85 8.31
C ASP A 29 0.54 5.18 6.95
N PHE A 30 0.17 5.87 5.87
CA PHE A 30 0.14 5.32 4.52
C PHE A 30 1.50 5.27 3.82
N CYS A 31 2.55 5.82 4.43
CA CYS A 31 3.89 5.88 3.84
C CYS A 31 4.99 5.82 4.91
N TYR A 32 6.20 5.48 4.47
CA TYR A 32 7.40 5.49 5.30
C TYR A 32 8.59 5.99 4.48
N LEU A 33 9.67 6.40 5.15
CA LEU A 33 10.91 6.80 4.48
C LEU A 33 11.71 5.57 4.04
N SER A 34 12.22 5.60 2.82
CA SER A 34 13.14 4.58 2.32
C SER A 34 14.34 5.22 1.63
N CYS A 35 15.48 4.52 1.68
CA CYS A 35 16.63 4.91 0.87
C CYS A 35 16.37 4.52 -0.59
N PRO A 36 16.41 5.46 -1.55
CA PRO A 36 16.20 5.14 -2.96
C PRO A 36 17.33 4.29 -3.57
N ARG A 37 18.49 4.18 -2.90
CA ARG A 37 19.64 3.39 -3.38
C ARG A 37 19.60 1.93 -2.94
N CYS A 38 19.30 1.67 -1.67
CA CYS A 38 19.32 0.32 -1.10
C CYS A 38 17.95 -0.20 -0.66
N GLU A 39 16.89 0.60 -0.87
CA GLU A 39 15.50 0.31 -0.52
C GLU A 39 15.27 0.04 0.98
N LEU A 40 16.26 0.36 1.82
CA LEU A 40 16.17 0.20 3.26
C LEU A 40 15.15 1.16 3.84
N ALA A 41 14.21 0.64 4.64
CA ALA A 41 13.31 1.46 5.44
C ALA A 41 14.10 2.25 6.49
N LEU A 42 13.81 3.54 6.59
CA LEU A 42 14.50 4.48 7.47
C LEU A 42 13.54 5.00 8.55
N PRO A 43 14.06 5.42 9.72
CA PRO A 43 13.26 6.11 10.74
C PRO A 43 12.63 7.39 10.21
N ASP A 44 11.53 7.83 10.82
CA ASP A 44 10.91 9.11 10.50
C ASP A 44 11.87 10.28 10.73
N GLY A 45 11.85 11.25 9.81
CA GLY A 45 12.75 12.40 9.84
C GLY A 45 14.21 12.09 9.46
N ALA A 46 14.52 10.87 9.02
CA ALA A 46 15.85 10.56 8.51
C ALA A 46 16.18 11.43 7.29
N VAL A 47 17.28 12.19 7.40
CA VAL A 47 17.80 13.04 6.32
C VAL A 47 18.79 12.29 5.41
N SER A 48 19.27 11.12 5.82
CA SER A 48 20.20 10.30 5.04
C SER A 48 20.12 8.82 5.42
N CYS A 49 20.63 7.95 4.54
CA CYS A 49 20.70 6.51 4.80
C CYS A 49 21.98 6.13 5.55
N PHE A 50 21.84 5.58 6.75
CA PHE A 50 22.97 5.10 7.56
C PHE A 50 23.70 3.91 6.93
N ALA A 51 23.01 3.05 6.17
CA ALA A 51 23.61 1.89 5.53
C ALA A 51 24.41 2.24 4.26
N CYS A 52 24.06 3.34 3.58
CA CYS A 52 24.79 3.80 2.39
C CYS A 52 25.90 4.81 2.72
N GLY A 53 26.15 5.12 4.00
CA GLY A 53 27.21 6.02 4.44
C GLY A 53 26.86 7.51 4.43
N GLY A 54 25.57 7.87 4.30
CA GLY A 54 25.11 9.25 4.22
C GLY A 54 25.47 9.93 2.88
N GLY A 55 24.50 10.60 2.27
CA GLY A 55 24.67 11.26 0.96
C GLY A 55 23.43 11.17 0.09
N GLU A 56 23.45 11.86 -1.04
CA GLU A 56 22.40 11.81 -2.05
C GLU A 56 22.26 10.38 -2.66
N PRO A 57 21.04 9.95 -3.01
CA PRO A 57 19.81 10.73 -2.95
C PRO A 57 19.21 10.77 -1.55
N ALA A 58 18.62 11.91 -1.19
CA ALA A 58 17.85 12.03 0.05
C ALA A 58 16.79 10.91 0.18
N PRO A 59 16.47 10.48 1.41
CA PRO A 59 15.37 9.55 1.67
C PRO A 59 14.06 10.02 1.03
N ALA A 60 13.34 9.10 0.40
CA ALA A 60 12.07 9.36 -0.27
C ALA A 60 10.93 8.62 0.43
N ARG A 61 9.72 9.19 0.43
CA ARG A 61 8.55 8.45 0.92
C ARG A 61 8.10 7.43 -0.10
N VAL A 62 7.79 6.26 0.40
CA VAL A 62 7.20 5.15 -0.37
C VAL A 62 5.93 4.68 0.32
N TYR A 63 4.97 4.19 -0.46
CA TYR A 63 3.70 3.75 0.11
C TYR A 63 3.83 2.48 0.97
N ARG A 64 3.06 2.48 2.05
CA ARG A 64 2.61 1.34 2.86
C ARG A 64 1.12 1.53 3.13
N LEU A 65 0.30 1.40 2.10
CA LEU A 65 -1.13 1.66 2.19
C LEU A 65 -1.84 0.40 2.72
N LEU A 66 -2.59 0.53 3.82
CA LEU A 66 -3.39 -0.57 4.36
C LEU A 66 -4.82 -0.49 3.83
N LEU A 67 -5.30 -1.59 3.28
CA LEU A 67 -6.67 -1.73 2.77
C LEU A 67 -7.36 -2.94 3.41
N SER A 68 -8.67 -2.82 3.58
CA SER A 68 -9.55 -3.97 3.83
C SER A 68 -10.27 -4.30 2.54
N LEU A 69 -10.07 -5.53 2.05
CA LEU A 69 -10.68 -6.01 0.81
C LEU A 69 -11.80 -7.01 1.12
N ALA A 70 -13.02 -6.70 0.71
CA ALA A 70 -14.10 -7.67 0.69
C ALA A 70 -13.96 -8.58 -0.53
N THR A 71 -14.03 -9.88 -0.29
CA THR A 71 -14.18 -10.92 -1.32
C THR A 71 -15.57 -11.55 -1.19
N HIS A 72 -15.86 -12.57 -2.00
CA HIS A 72 -17.17 -13.23 -1.98
C HIS A 72 -17.57 -13.81 -0.61
N ASP A 73 -16.63 -14.20 0.25
CA ASP A 73 -16.90 -14.92 1.49
C ASP A 73 -16.31 -14.26 2.74
N ARG A 74 -15.40 -13.29 2.60
CA ARG A 74 -14.70 -12.68 3.75
C ARG A 74 -14.11 -11.31 3.44
N VAL A 75 -13.75 -10.58 4.49
CA VAL A 75 -12.93 -9.37 4.43
C VAL A 75 -11.48 -9.72 4.82
N VAL A 76 -10.52 -9.28 4.01
CA VAL A 76 -9.10 -9.57 4.18
C VAL A 76 -8.31 -8.26 4.29
N PRO A 77 -7.57 -8.02 5.40
CA PRO A 77 -6.66 -6.90 5.50
C PRO A 77 -5.41 -7.16 4.66
N VAL A 78 -5.01 -6.17 3.87
CA VAL A 78 -3.84 -6.24 2.99
C VAL A 78 -3.01 -4.97 3.08
N VAL A 79 -1.73 -5.09 2.74
CA VAL A 79 -0.82 -3.96 2.57
C VAL A 79 -0.39 -3.84 1.11
N LEU A 80 -0.47 -2.62 0.57
CA LEU A 80 0.02 -2.25 -0.76
C LEU A 80 1.30 -1.44 -0.59
N PHE A 81 2.38 -1.95 -1.15
CA PHE A 81 3.64 -1.22 -1.25
C PHE A 81 3.70 -0.39 -2.53
N ASP A 82 4.66 0.53 -2.57
CA ASP A 82 4.82 1.63 -3.54
C ASP A 82 4.20 1.39 -4.92
N ARG A 83 4.69 0.42 -5.70
CA ARG A 83 4.20 0.17 -7.06
C ARG A 83 2.69 -0.13 -7.13
N ALA A 84 2.17 -0.97 -6.24
CA ALA A 84 0.75 -1.32 -6.24
C ALA A 84 -0.11 -0.16 -5.74
N ALA A 85 0.34 0.54 -4.70
CA ALA A 85 -0.38 1.69 -4.15
C ALA A 85 -0.48 2.84 -5.17
N ARG A 86 0.60 3.14 -5.92
CA ARG A 86 0.62 4.18 -6.96
C ARG A 86 -0.46 3.97 -8.04
N THR A 87 -0.83 2.74 -8.35
CA THR A 87 -1.94 2.45 -9.28
C THR A 87 -3.26 3.03 -8.79
N LEU A 88 -3.52 2.96 -7.48
CA LEU A 88 -4.74 3.50 -6.89
C LEU A 88 -4.63 5.00 -6.62
N MET A 89 -3.48 5.44 -6.11
CA MET A 89 -3.31 6.83 -5.68
C MET A 89 -3.08 7.79 -6.84
N GLY A 90 -2.37 7.36 -7.89
CA GLY A 90 -2.08 8.15 -9.09
C GLY A 90 -0.94 9.16 -8.95
N CYS A 91 -0.23 9.15 -7.82
CA CYS A 91 0.92 10.02 -7.57
C CYS A 91 1.97 9.32 -6.70
N PRO A 92 3.18 9.86 -6.59
CA PRO A 92 4.16 9.49 -5.57
C PRO A 92 3.66 9.72 -4.13
N ALA A 93 4.19 8.96 -3.17
CA ALA A 93 3.83 9.11 -1.76
C ALA A 93 4.25 10.47 -1.19
N ASP A 94 5.37 11.04 -1.65
CA ASP A 94 5.81 12.40 -1.27
C ASP A 94 4.81 13.48 -1.71
N ASP A 95 4.31 13.38 -2.94
CA ASP A 95 3.30 14.31 -3.47
C ASP A 95 2.01 14.22 -2.66
N LEU A 96 1.58 13.00 -2.32
CA LEU A 96 0.38 12.80 -1.53
C LEU A 96 0.55 13.28 -0.08
N ALA A 97 1.70 13.03 0.54
CA ALA A 97 2.00 13.50 1.88
C ALA A 97 2.01 15.03 1.95
N SER A 98 2.65 15.68 0.97
CA SER A 98 2.62 17.14 0.81
C SER A 98 1.19 17.64 0.63
N PHE A 99 0.37 16.94 -0.16
CA PHE A 99 -1.04 17.30 -0.35
C PHE A 99 -1.85 17.22 0.94
N PHE A 100 -1.67 16.15 1.73
CA PHE A 100 -2.35 15.97 3.01
C PHE A 100 -1.95 17.01 4.05
N ALA A 101 -0.68 17.40 4.08
CA ALA A 101 -0.19 18.46 4.93
C ALA A 101 -0.80 19.83 4.57
N ALA A 102 -0.98 20.10 3.28
CA ALA A 102 -1.54 21.36 2.79
C ALA A 102 -3.07 21.47 2.96
N HIS A 103 -3.80 20.34 2.93
CA HIS A 103 -5.27 20.34 2.92
C HIS A 103 -5.85 19.49 4.04
N PRO A 104 -6.25 20.09 5.18
CA PRO A 104 -6.90 19.38 6.27
C PRO A 104 -8.13 18.57 5.79
N GLY A 105 -8.23 17.32 6.24
CA GLY A 105 -9.32 16.41 5.87
C GLY A 105 -9.14 15.66 4.55
N SER A 106 -8.16 16.03 3.71
CA SER A 106 -7.92 15.35 2.43
C SER A 106 -7.49 13.89 2.58
N ALA A 107 -6.83 13.52 3.69
CA ALA A 107 -6.53 12.13 4.01
C ALA A 107 -7.81 11.28 4.14
N ARG A 108 -8.83 11.79 4.85
CA ARG A 108 -10.13 11.14 4.97
C ARG A 108 -10.84 11.07 3.60
N ALA A 109 -10.80 12.15 2.82
CA ALA A 109 -11.36 12.15 1.48
C ALA A 109 -10.69 11.10 0.57
N ALA A 110 -9.38 10.88 0.72
CA ALA A 110 -8.66 9.84 -0.01
C ALA A 110 -9.13 8.43 0.36
N ALA A 111 -9.35 8.17 1.66
CA ALA A 111 -9.89 6.90 2.12
C ALA A 111 -11.30 6.64 1.58
N GLU A 112 -12.17 7.65 1.58
CA GLU A 112 -13.52 7.54 1.02
C GLU A 112 -13.50 7.36 -0.51
N ALA A 113 -12.58 8.02 -1.22
CA ALA A 113 -12.45 7.87 -2.67
C ALA A 113 -12.06 6.44 -3.10
N LEU A 114 -11.38 5.68 -2.23
CA LEU A 114 -11.07 4.28 -2.47
C LEU A 114 -12.22 3.34 -2.15
N ARG A 115 -13.15 3.77 -1.29
CA ARG A 115 -14.22 2.90 -0.80
C ARG A 115 -15.19 2.55 -1.93
N GLY A 116 -15.47 1.26 -2.06
CA GLY A 116 -16.34 0.73 -3.10
C GLY A 116 -15.61 0.40 -4.41
N GLU A 117 -14.32 0.74 -4.56
CA GLU A 117 -13.57 0.38 -5.77
C GLU A 117 -13.42 -1.13 -5.90
N MET A 118 -13.83 -1.66 -7.05
CA MET A 118 -13.65 -3.06 -7.41
C MET A 118 -12.31 -3.24 -8.09
N CYS A 119 -11.55 -4.23 -7.62
CA CYS A 119 -10.19 -4.49 -8.07
C CYS A 119 -9.96 -5.98 -8.29
N ARG A 120 -9.03 -6.29 -9.19
CA ARG A 120 -8.32 -7.58 -9.20
C ARG A 120 -6.99 -7.38 -8.47
N VAL A 121 -6.67 -8.27 -7.54
CA VAL A 121 -5.44 -8.20 -6.74
C VAL A 121 -4.69 -9.53 -6.77
N VAL A 122 -3.36 -9.46 -6.78
CA VAL A 122 -2.50 -10.62 -6.51
C VAL A 122 -1.90 -10.41 -5.14
N LEU A 123 -2.15 -11.36 -4.25
CA LEU A 123 -1.75 -11.32 -2.85
C LEU A 123 -0.66 -12.34 -2.58
N ARG A 124 0.31 -11.96 -1.76
CA ARG A 124 1.42 -12.81 -1.31
C ARG A 124 1.40 -12.90 0.20
N ALA A 125 1.63 -14.10 0.72
CA ALA A 125 1.80 -14.32 2.15
C ALA A 125 2.92 -13.42 2.74
N PRO A 126 2.83 -13.05 4.02
CA PRO A 126 3.89 -12.31 4.68
C PRO A 126 5.20 -13.09 4.60
N ALA A 127 6.31 -12.40 4.31
CA ALA A 127 7.62 -13.02 4.36
C ALA A 127 8.02 -13.21 5.84
N ARG A 128 7.81 -14.41 6.38
CA ARG A 128 8.35 -14.77 7.70
C ARG A 128 9.86 -15.02 7.57
N ASN A 129 10.69 -14.19 8.20
CA ASN A 129 12.11 -14.47 8.38
C ASN A 129 12.48 -14.47 9.88
N LYS A 130 13.61 -15.11 10.24
CA LYS A 130 14.05 -15.24 11.65
C LYS A 130 14.24 -13.90 12.39
N ARG A 131 14.43 -12.79 11.65
CA ARG A 131 14.59 -11.43 12.20
C ARG A 131 13.25 -10.71 12.42
N SER A 132 12.19 -11.11 11.72
CA SER A 132 10.84 -10.53 11.81
C SER A 132 9.92 -11.31 12.75
N ALA A 133 10.45 -12.29 13.50
CA ALA A 133 9.69 -13.11 14.43
C ALA A 133 9.09 -12.34 15.62
N GLY A 134 9.41 -11.04 15.78
CA GLY A 134 8.85 -10.15 16.79
C GLY A 134 8.16 -8.89 16.24
N ALA A 135 8.01 -8.72 14.92
CA ALA A 135 7.47 -7.50 14.31
C ALA A 135 6.26 -7.77 13.38
N ALA A 136 5.13 -8.05 14.02
CA ALA A 136 3.74 -7.61 13.79
C ALA A 136 3.03 -7.54 12.41
N ASP A 137 3.66 -7.60 11.23
CA ASP A 137 2.90 -7.48 9.97
C ASP A 137 2.58 -8.86 9.37
N GLU A 138 1.61 -9.54 9.97
CA GLU A 138 1.02 -10.80 9.48
C GLU A 138 0.09 -10.60 8.26
N ARG A 139 0.02 -9.38 7.72
CA ARG A 139 -0.90 -9.03 6.64
C ARG A 139 -0.43 -9.52 5.28
N LEU A 140 -1.38 -9.93 4.44
CA LEU A 140 -1.08 -10.27 3.05
C LEU A 140 -0.60 -9.03 2.29
N ARG A 141 0.38 -9.22 1.42
CA ARG A 141 0.94 -8.16 0.57
C ARG A 141 0.29 -8.19 -0.79
N ALA A 142 -0.34 -7.09 -1.20
CA ALA A 142 -0.78 -6.92 -2.58
C ALA A 142 0.40 -6.53 -3.46
N VAL A 143 0.84 -7.46 -4.32
CA VAL A 143 1.95 -7.25 -5.25
C VAL A 143 1.49 -6.65 -6.57
N SER A 144 0.20 -6.76 -6.88
CA SER A 144 -0.45 -6.05 -7.97
C SER A 144 -1.91 -5.74 -7.63
N VAL A 145 -2.40 -4.62 -8.15
CA VAL A 145 -3.80 -4.22 -8.09
C VAL A 145 -4.19 -3.63 -9.44
N VAL A 146 -5.38 -3.98 -9.91
CA VAL A 146 -5.96 -3.49 -11.17
C VAL A 146 -7.40 -3.11 -10.89
N PRO A 147 -7.75 -1.81 -10.90
CA PRO A 147 -9.13 -1.36 -10.85
C PRO A 147 -9.94 -1.93 -12.01
N LEU A 148 -11.19 -2.33 -11.75
CA LEU A 148 -12.08 -2.97 -12.73
C LEU A 148 -13.16 -2.02 -13.24
N ARG A 149 -13.32 -0.84 -12.62
CA ARG A 149 -14.30 0.16 -13.05
C ARG A 149 -13.84 0.85 -14.33
N ASP A 150 -14.71 0.87 -15.34
CA ASP A 150 -14.48 1.66 -16.55
C ASP A 150 -14.39 3.14 -16.21
N GLY A 151 -13.36 3.82 -16.72
CA GLY A 151 -13.09 5.22 -16.37
C GLY A 151 -12.61 5.43 -14.94
N PHE A 152 -12.00 4.41 -14.32
CA PHE A 152 -11.31 4.56 -13.04
C PHE A 152 -10.44 5.81 -13.04
N ARG A 153 -10.64 6.65 -12.01
CA ARG A 153 -9.81 7.83 -11.76
C ARG A 153 -8.98 7.59 -10.50
N PRO A 154 -7.66 7.75 -10.55
CA PRO A 154 -6.84 7.65 -9.36
C PRO A 154 -7.26 8.65 -8.27
N VAL A 155 -6.99 8.32 -7.01
CA VAL A 155 -7.44 9.12 -5.86
C VAL A 155 -6.99 10.58 -5.95
N VAL A 156 -5.77 10.85 -6.43
CA VAL A 156 -5.25 12.21 -6.56
C VAL A 156 -6.14 13.10 -7.44
N ASP A 157 -6.83 12.55 -8.42
CA ASP A 157 -7.72 13.31 -9.30
C ASP A 157 -9.00 13.74 -8.58
N ALA A 158 -9.56 12.85 -7.76
CA ALA A 158 -10.70 13.17 -6.91
C ALA A 158 -10.31 14.25 -5.88
N LEU A 159 -9.14 14.11 -5.26
CA LEU A 159 -8.62 15.08 -4.31
C LEU A 159 -8.40 16.46 -4.94
N ARG A 160 -7.80 16.53 -6.13
CA ARG A 160 -7.59 17.80 -6.85
C ARG A 160 -8.91 18.49 -7.24
N THR A 161 -9.98 17.72 -7.41
CA THR A 161 -11.31 18.27 -7.68
C THR A 161 -11.93 18.86 -6.40
N LEU A 162 -11.75 18.18 -5.26
CA LEU A 162 -12.30 18.60 -3.96
C LEU A 162 -11.52 19.73 -3.29
N TYR A 163 -10.21 19.78 -3.53
CA TYR A 163 -9.28 20.76 -2.96
C TYR A 163 -8.51 21.45 -4.10
N PRO A 164 -9.17 22.36 -4.84
CA PRO A 164 -8.51 23.12 -5.89
C PRO A 164 -7.42 24.01 -5.30
N ARG A 165 -6.35 24.23 -6.06
CA ARG A 165 -5.30 25.18 -5.67
C ARG A 165 -5.92 26.59 -5.64
N SER A 166 -6.02 27.17 -4.44
CA SER A 166 -6.34 28.59 -4.23
C SER A 166 -5.19 29.49 -4.64
#